data_AF-A0AA39XJ02-F1
#
_entry.id   AF-A0AA39XJ02-F1
#
_cell.length_a   1.000
_cell.length_b   1.000
_cell.length_c   1.000
_cell.angle_alpha   90.00
_cell.angle_beta   90.00
_cell.angle_gamma   90.00
#
_symmetry.space_group_name_H-M   'P 1'
#
loop_
_entity.id
_entity.type
_entity.pdbx_description
1 polymer ?
#
loop_
_entity_poly.entity_id
_entity_poly.type
_entity_poly.pdbx_seq_one_letter_code
_entity_poly.pdbx_strand_id
1 'polypeptide(L)'
;MAITLTDGFIPVADKAIDNLHSVKESRNELHGAKEPLEGIVAEADRVIDILTVAQGVQGVQSDAVNRQTFVIMELASRLTVLMMTMGAENRRTLEPRMLKPENAEYRHLEGMLRQLESAHAVLSELIRRRLDEGDFESVRLAGAELRRLL
;
A
#
# COMPACT_ATOMS: atom_id res chain seq x y z
N MET A 1 -13.72 14.23 -5.86
CA MET A 1 -14.62 13.64 -4.84
C MET A 1 -13.76 12.85 -3.88
N ALA A 2 -13.97 12.95 -2.57
CA ALA A 2 -13.23 12.12 -1.62
C ALA A 2 -13.81 10.69 -1.66
N ILE A 3 -12.95 9.68 -1.79
CA ILE A 3 -13.35 8.27 -1.72
C ILE A 3 -13.49 7.86 -0.26
N THR A 4 -14.56 7.15 0.04
CA THR A 4 -15.00 6.72 1.36
C THR A 4 -15.24 5.21 1.36
N LEU A 5 -15.30 4.61 2.55
CA LEU A 5 -15.62 3.20 2.70
C LEU A 5 -16.97 2.81 2.05
N THR A 6 -17.93 3.73 2.03
CA THR A 6 -19.28 3.51 1.48
C THR A 6 -19.32 3.43 -0.04
N ASP A 7 -18.25 3.83 -0.73
CA ASP A 7 -18.14 3.73 -2.19
C ASP A 7 -17.91 2.28 -2.67
N GLY A 8 -17.67 1.35 -1.73
CA GLY A 8 -17.47 -0.07 -2.00
C GLY A 8 -16.02 -0.41 -2.38
N PHE A 9 -15.76 -1.70 -2.58
CA PHE A 9 -14.40 -2.20 -2.72
C PHE A 9 -13.65 -1.66 -3.95
N ILE A 10 -14.29 -1.66 -5.13
CA ILE A 10 -13.59 -1.32 -6.38
C ILE A 10 -13.08 0.13 -6.35
N PRO A 11 -13.90 1.17 -6.06
CA PRO A 11 -13.40 2.54 -6.01
C PRO A 11 -12.35 2.78 -4.92
N VAL A 12 -12.47 2.10 -3.78
CA VAL A 12 -11.48 2.17 -2.70
C VAL A 12 -10.16 1.52 -3.11
N ALA A 13 -10.21 0.38 -3.79
CA ALA A 13 -9.03 -0.32 -4.31
C ALA A 13 -8.31 0.49 -5.39
N ASP A 14 -9.04 1.06 -6.36
CA ASP A 14 -8.47 1.96 -7.37
C ASP A 14 -7.71 3.11 -6.70
N LYS A 15 -8.34 3.75 -5.70
CA LYS A 15 -7.72 4.88 -5.01
C LYS A 15 -6.53 4.46 -4.15
N ALA A 16 -6.56 3.28 -3.55
CA ALA A 16 -5.43 2.72 -2.83
C ALA A 16 -4.24 2.48 -3.77
N ILE A 17 -4.48 1.89 -4.96
CA ILE A 17 -3.46 1.65 -5.98
C ILE A 17 -2.84 2.97 -6.46
N ASP A 18 -3.64 3.97 -6.78
CA ASP A 18 -3.15 5.31 -7.17
C ASP A 18 -2.25 5.93 -6.10
N ASN A 19 -2.64 5.82 -4.84
CA ASN A 19 -1.86 6.35 -3.72
C ASN A 19 -0.55 5.58 -3.53
N LEU A 20 -0.55 4.26 -3.72
CA LEU A 20 0.66 3.43 -3.65
C LEU A 20 1.63 3.75 -4.80
N HIS A 21 1.12 4.02 -6.01
CA HIS A 21 1.94 4.56 -7.09
C HIS A 21 2.55 5.92 -6.72
N SER A 22 1.78 6.81 -6.09
CA SER A 22 2.28 8.11 -5.62
C SER A 22 3.38 7.98 -4.56
N VAL A 23 3.30 6.98 -3.67
CA VAL A 23 4.38 6.64 -2.72
C VAL A 23 5.66 6.27 -3.47
N LYS A 24 5.55 5.41 -4.49
CA LYS A 24 6.70 4.96 -5.29
C LYS A 24 7.37 6.11 -6.03
N GLU A 25 6.59 7.04 -6.58
CA GLU A 25 7.12 8.25 -7.22
C GLU A 25 7.82 9.16 -6.20
N SER A 26 7.20 9.36 -5.03
CA SER A 26 7.73 10.21 -3.96
C SER A 26 9.06 9.71 -3.38
N ARG A 27 9.39 8.42 -3.54
CA ARG A 27 10.70 7.87 -3.14
C ARG A 27 11.85 8.59 -3.85
N ASN A 28 11.65 9.09 -5.06
CA ASN A 28 12.69 9.78 -5.82
C ASN A 28 13.00 11.19 -5.28
N GLU A 29 12.16 11.71 -4.39
CA GLU A 29 12.34 13.03 -3.78
C GLU A 29 13.27 13.02 -2.57
N LEU A 30 13.73 11.84 -2.14
CA LEU A 30 14.52 11.65 -0.93
C LEU A 30 15.88 11.01 -1.24
N HIS A 31 16.92 11.49 -0.55
CA HIS A 31 18.26 10.93 -0.57
C HIS A 31 18.64 10.37 0.81
N GLY A 32 19.30 9.21 0.84
CA GLY A 32 19.51 8.45 2.08
C GLY A 32 18.31 7.54 2.41
N ALA A 33 18.24 7.01 3.64
CA ALA A 33 17.18 6.10 4.08
C ALA A 33 16.88 4.94 3.10
N LYS A 34 17.92 4.41 2.45
CA LYS A 34 17.79 3.43 1.37
C LYS A 34 16.95 2.22 1.78
N GLU A 35 17.25 1.64 2.94
CA GLU A 35 16.58 0.45 3.45
C GLU A 35 15.06 0.63 3.64
N PRO A 36 14.56 1.58 4.46
CA PRO A 36 13.12 1.73 4.63
C PRO A 36 12.42 2.19 3.34
N LEU A 37 13.07 3.01 2.50
CA LEU A 37 12.48 3.47 1.24
C LEU A 37 12.33 2.34 0.21
N GLU A 38 13.34 1.48 0.07
CA GLU A 38 13.26 0.30 -0.80
C GLU A 38 12.24 -0.71 -0.27
N GLY A 39 12.18 -0.90 1.05
CA GLY A 39 11.16 -1.71 1.70
C GLY A 39 9.74 -1.20 1.39
N ILE A 40 9.52 0.11 1.51
CA ILE A 40 8.24 0.76 1.19
C ILE A 40 7.84 0.51 -0.26
N VAL A 41 8.77 0.71 -1.21
CA VAL A 41 8.48 0.51 -2.64
C VAL A 41 8.14 -0.96 -2.92
N ALA A 42 8.94 -1.89 -2.40
CA ALA A 42 8.71 -3.32 -2.58
C ALA A 42 7.39 -3.79 -1.95
N GLU A 43 7.01 -3.22 -0.82
CA GLU A 43 5.75 -3.54 -0.15
C GLU A 43 4.55 -2.92 -0.89
N ALA A 44 4.69 -1.70 -1.39
CA ALA A 44 3.67 -1.07 -2.23
C ALA A 44 3.41 -1.89 -3.50
N ASP A 45 4.44 -2.44 -4.14
CA ASP A 45 4.29 -3.30 -5.32
C ASP A 45 3.46 -4.55 -5.01
N ARG A 46 3.76 -5.26 -3.91
CA ARG A 46 2.99 -6.44 -3.50
C ARG A 46 1.52 -6.13 -3.26
N VAL A 47 1.24 -5.01 -2.59
CA VAL A 47 -0.14 -4.59 -2.30
C VAL A 47 -0.88 -4.19 -3.58
N ILE A 48 -0.21 -3.50 -4.51
CA ILE A 48 -0.78 -3.16 -5.82
C ILE A 48 -1.17 -4.44 -6.58
N ASP A 49 -0.27 -5.43 -6.64
CA ASP A 49 -0.53 -6.70 -7.34
C ASP A 49 -1.76 -7.40 -6.76
N ILE A 50 -1.84 -7.51 -5.42
CA ILE A 50 -2.98 -8.15 -4.75
C ILE A 50 -4.29 -7.40 -5.02
N LEU A 51 -4.30 -6.07 -4.89
CA LEU A 51 -5.52 -5.29 -5.09
C LEU A 51 -6.00 -5.37 -6.54
N THR A 52 -5.08 -5.31 -7.51
CA THR A 52 -5.37 -5.40 -8.94
C THR A 52 -6.06 -6.71 -9.27
N VAL A 53 -5.56 -7.83 -8.76
CA VAL A 53 -6.17 -9.14 -9.02
C VAL A 53 -7.47 -9.30 -8.22
N ALA A 54 -7.55 -8.80 -6.99
CA ALA A 54 -8.73 -8.89 -6.13
C ALA A 54 -9.95 -8.15 -6.71
N GLN A 55 -9.74 -7.05 -7.44
CA GLN A 55 -10.80 -6.35 -8.18
C GLN A 55 -11.52 -7.25 -9.19
N GLY A 56 -10.81 -8.21 -9.79
CA GLY A 56 -11.36 -9.18 -10.73
C GLY A 56 -12.07 -10.38 -10.09
N VAL A 57 -12.05 -10.52 -8.75
CA VAL A 57 -12.61 -11.67 -8.06
C VAL A 57 -13.76 -11.25 -7.14
N GLN A 58 -14.99 -11.27 -7.66
CA GLN A 58 -16.18 -10.87 -6.88
C GLN A 58 -16.29 -11.58 -5.53
N GLY A 59 -15.87 -12.85 -5.46
CA GLY A 59 -15.90 -13.67 -4.25
C GLY A 59 -15.12 -13.13 -3.05
N VAL A 60 -14.03 -12.39 -3.29
CA VAL A 60 -13.17 -11.84 -2.22
C VAL A 60 -13.64 -10.46 -1.75
N GLN A 61 -14.55 -9.83 -2.50
CA GLN A 61 -15.10 -8.51 -2.16
C GLN A 61 -16.04 -8.65 -0.97
N SER A 62 -15.57 -8.20 0.20
CA SER A 62 -16.32 -8.21 1.45
C SER A 62 -16.09 -6.92 2.22
N ASP A 63 -16.97 -6.60 3.16
CA ASP A 63 -16.82 -5.42 4.02
C ASP A 63 -15.48 -5.39 4.77
N ALA A 64 -14.98 -6.56 5.19
CA ALA A 64 -13.69 -6.66 5.89
C ALA A 64 -12.53 -6.33 4.94
N VAL A 65 -12.54 -6.89 3.73
CA VAL A 65 -11.54 -6.61 2.70
C VAL A 65 -11.59 -5.14 2.27
N ASN A 66 -12.80 -4.58 2.09
CA ASN A 66 -13.01 -3.17 1.77
C ASN A 66 -12.45 -2.25 2.87
N ARG A 67 -12.77 -2.52 4.16
CA ARG A 67 -12.22 -1.77 5.30
C ARG A 67 -10.69 -1.79 5.34
N GLN A 68 -10.10 -2.97 5.12
CA GLN A 68 -8.65 -3.08 5.16
C GLN A 68 -7.99 -2.37 3.96
N THR A 69 -8.60 -2.42 2.79
CA THR A 69 -8.16 -1.66 1.61
C THR A 69 -8.23 -0.16 1.86
N PHE A 70 -9.27 0.32 2.54
CA PHE A 70 -9.38 1.72 2.95
C PHE A 70 -8.26 2.14 3.90
N VAL A 71 -7.90 1.28 4.87
CA VAL A 71 -6.75 1.53 5.76
C VAL A 71 -5.44 1.69 4.97
N ILE A 72 -5.22 0.81 3.98
CA ILE A 72 -4.05 0.89 3.08
C ILE A 72 -4.07 2.20 2.28
N MET A 73 -5.23 2.61 1.73
CA MET A 73 -5.39 3.87 1.03
C MET A 73 -4.97 5.08 1.89
N GLU A 74 -5.38 5.10 3.16
CA GLU A 74 -5.03 6.17 4.11
C GLU A 74 -3.56 6.13 4.52
N LEU A 75 -2.98 4.94 4.70
CA LEU A 75 -1.56 4.77 4.98
C LEU A 75 -0.70 5.28 3.81
N ALA A 76 -1.04 4.89 2.57
CA ALA A 76 -0.35 5.34 1.37
C ALA A 76 -0.45 6.86 1.17
N SER A 77 -1.62 7.46 1.47
CA SER A 77 -1.80 8.92 1.45
C SER A 77 -0.86 9.62 2.42
N ARG A 78 -0.82 9.16 3.68
CA ARG A 78 0.04 9.72 4.73
C ARG A 78 1.51 9.59 4.38
N LEU A 79 1.91 8.43 3.85
CA LEU A 79 3.28 8.17 3.44
C LEU A 79 3.72 9.08 2.29
N THR A 80 2.86 9.27 1.28
CA THR A 80 3.09 10.20 0.17
C THR A 80 3.32 11.62 0.68
N VAL A 81 2.40 12.13 1.51
CA VAL A 81 2.51 13.49 2.08
C VAL A 81 3.80 13.65 2.86
N LEU A 82 4.11 12.70 3.75
CA LEU A 82 5.35 12.72 4.54
C LEU A 82 6.59 12.81 3.63
N MET A 83 6.67 11.96 2.62
CA MET A 83 7.82 11.90 1.71
C MET A 83 7.94 13.17 0.86
N MET A 84 6.82 13.72 0.38
CA MET A 84 6.80 15.00 -0.33
C MET A 84 7.24 16.16 0.55
N THR A 85 6.80 16.22 1.81
CA THR A 85 7.20 17.27 2.76
C THR A 85 8.70 17.20 3.04
N MET A 86 9.22 16.00 3.33
CA MET A 86 10.66 15.80 3.55
C MET A 86 11.49 16.15 2.30
N GLY A 87 11.01 15.78 1.11
CA GLY A 87 11.67 16.14 -0.16
C GLY A 87 11.65 17.64 -0.40
N ALA A 88 10.53 18.32 -0.12
CA ALA A 88 10.42 19.77 -0.22
C ALA A 88 11.34 20.51 0.76
N GLU A 89 11.51 20.00 1.98
CA GLU A 89 12.46 20.54 2.96
C GLU A 89 13.90 20.36 2.50
N ASN A 90 14.26 19.18 1.98
CA ASN A 90 15.59 18.90 1.44
C ASN A 90 15.95 19.79 0.24
N ARG A 91 14.98 20.15 -0.61
CA ARG A 91 15.21 21.07 -1.74
C ARG A 91 15.47 22.52 -1.31
N ARG A 92 15.11 22.89 -0.08
CA ARG A 92 15.32 24.25 0.47
C ARG A 92 16.69 24.44 1.11
N THR A 93 17.48 23.38 1.27
CA THR A 93 18.82 23.46 1.85
C THR A 93 19.89 23.49 0.75
N LEU A 94 20.98 24.23 0.99
CA LEU A 94 22.12 24.31 0.06
C LEU A 94 22.83 22.96 -0.11
N GLU A 95 22.74 22.10 0.90
CA GLU A 95 23.23 20.73 0.88
C GLU A 95 22.07 19.78 1.16
N PRO A 96 21.74 18.86 0.24
CA PRO A 96 20.70 17.86 0.46
C PRO A 96 21.03 17.01 1.68
N ARG A 97 20.15 17.02 2.68
CA ARG A 97 20.35 16.20 3.89
C ARG A 97 20.14 14.73 3.56
N MET A 98 21.16 13.91 3.82
CA MET A 98 21.04 12.46 3.77
C MET A 98 20.35 11.94 5.03
N LEU A 99 19.25 11.22 4.86
CA LEU A 99 18.56 10.57 5.97
C LEU A 99 19.37 9.36 6.50
N LYS A 100 19.56 9.33 7.82
CA LYS A 100 20.31 8.32 8.58
C LYS A 100 19.47 7.75 9.73
N PRO A 101 19.78 6.56 10.26
CA PRO A 101 18.99 5.89 11.31
C PRO A 101 18.73 6.71 12.58
N GLU A 102 19.65 7.61 12.95
CA GLU A 102 19.48 8.51 14.10
C GLU A 102 18.42 9.60 13.88
N ASN A 103 18.01 9.85 12.64
CA ASN A 103 17.02 10.86 12.31
C ASN A 103 15.61 10.39 12.67
N ALA A 104 14.79 11.31 13.20
CA ALA A 104 13.40 11.02 13.55
C ALA A 104 12.59 10.62 12.30
N GLU A 105 12.87 11.26 11.18
CA GLU A 105 12.30 11.02 9.86
C GLU A 105 12.58 9.60 9.36
N TYR A 106 13.81 9.11 9.56
CA TYR A 106 14.18 7.73 9.21
C TYR A 106 13.35 6.73 10.01
N ARG A 107 13.29 6.90 11.34
CA ARG A 107 12.49 6.04 12.21
C ARG A 107 10.99 6.12 11.90
N HIS A 108 10.53 7.27 11.43
CA HIS A 108 9.15 7.44 11.01
C HIS A 108 8.85 6.67 9.71
N LEU A 109 9.76 6.69 8.73
CA LEU A 109 9.67 5.85 7.54
C LEU A 109 9.67 4.36 7.88
N GLU A 110 10.53 3.91 8.79
CA GLU A 110 10.50 2.51 9.28
C GLU A 110 9.18 2.16 9.96
N GLY A 111 8.62 3.09 10.74
CA GLY A 111 7.32 2.91 11.38
C GLY A 111 6.19 2.75 10.36
N MET A 112 6.17 3.59 9.33
CA MET A 112 5.19 3.53 8.25
C MET A 112 5.34 2.27 7.40
N LEU A 113 6.57 1.83 7.13
CA LEU A 113 6.84 0.55 6.46
C LEU A 113 6.20 -0.61 7.23
N ARG A 114 6.47 -0.73 8.54
CA ARG A 114 5.88 -1.78 9.38
C ARG A 114 4.36 -1.73 9.41
N GLN A 115 3.78 -0.53 9.38
CA GLN A 115 2.33 -0.37 9.30
C GLN A 115 1.76 -0.85 7.97
N LEU A 116 2.44 -0.56 6.85
CA LEU A 116 2.05 -1.05 5.53
C LEU A 116 2.17 -2.57 5.43
N GLU A 117 3.27 -3.15 5.93
CA GLU A 117 3.48 -4.60 6.01
C GLU A 117 2.40 -5.30 6.84
N SER A 118 2.08 -4.74 8.00
CA SER A 118 1.00 -5.26 8.86
C SER A 118 -0.36 -5.16 8.16
N ALA A 119 -0.63 -4.04 7.49
CA ALA A 119 -1.88 -3.83 6.77
C ALA A 119 -2.03 -4.77 5.57
N HIS A 120 -0.93 -5.02 4.85
CA HIS A 120 -0.84 -6.01 3.79
C HIS A 120 -1.10 -7.42 4.34
N ALA A 121 -0.42 -7.83 5.41
CA ALA A 121 -0.60 -9.15 5.99
C ALA A 121 -2.06 -9.42 6.40
N VAL A 122 -2.74 -8.42 6.99
CA VAL A 122 -4.16 -8.52 7.35
C VAL A 122 -5.03 -8.62 6.10
N LEU A 123 -4.79 -7.81 5.06
CA LEU A 123 -5.52 -7.88 3.80
C LEU A 123 -5.38 -9.28 3.18
N SER A 124 -4.16 -9.79 3.14
CA SER A 124 -3.83 -11.08 2.56
C SER A 124 -4.54 -12.23 3.27
N GLU A 125 -4.56 -12.20 4.60
CA GLU A 125 -5.28 -13.19 5.39
C GLU A 125 -6.79 -13.12 5.17
N LEU A 126 -7.37 -11.92 5.07
CA LEU A 126 -8.80 -11.75 4.77
C LEU A 126 -9.14 -12.32 3.38
N ILE A 127 -8.34 -12.00 2.37
CA ILE A 127 -8.55 -12.52 1.01
C ILE A 127 -8.41 -14.04 0.98
N ARG A 128 -7.40 -14.60 1.66
CA ARG A 128 -7.18 -16.05 1.75
C ARG A 128 -8.40 -16.78 2.33
N ARG A 129 -8.95 -16.27 3.44
CA ARG A 129 -10.18 -16.83 4.03
C ARG A 129 -11.34 -16.81 3.07
N ARG A 130 -11.55 -15.69 2.36
CA ARG A 130 -12.61 -15.60 1.35
C ARG A 130 -12.43 -16.62 0.23
N LEU A 131 -11.19 -16.82 -0.24
CA LEU A 131 -10.86 -17.81 -1.27
C LEU A 131 -11.09 -19.26 -0.82
N ASP A 132 -10.95 -19.55 0.47
CA ASP A 132 -11.19 -20.89 1.02
C ASP A 132 -12.67 -21.12 1.36
N GLU A 133 -13.43 -20.07 1.68
CA GLU A 133 -14.87 -20.11 1.95
C GLU A 133 -15.73 -20.24 0.69
N GLY A 134 -15.22 -19.84 -0.47
CA GLY A 134 -16.01 -19.78 -1.70
C GLY A 134 -15.67 -20.86 -2.71
N ASP A 135 -16.72 -21.54 -3.19
CA ASP A 135 -16.68 -22.45 -4.35
C ASP A 135 -16.69 -21.62 -5.64
N PHE A 136 -15.57 -20.96 -5.94
CA PHE A 136 -15.47 -19.99 -7.04
C PHE A 136 -15.11 -20.65 -8.37
N GLU A 137 -16.08 -21.32 -9.00
CA GLU A 137 -16.01 -21.71 -10.42
C GLU A 137 -15.70 -20.50 -11.34
N SER A 138 -16.17 -19.30 -10.97
CA SER A 138 -16.14 -18.13 -11.84
C SER A 138 -14.79 -17.45 -12.04
N VAL A 139 -13.71 -17.79 -11.31
CA VAL A 139 -12.38 -17.23 -11.65
C VAL A 139 -11.21 -18.15 -11.28
N ARG A 140 -11.20 -19.38 -11.81
CA ARG A 140 -10.11 -20.35 -11.58
C ARG A 140 -8.69 -19.78 -11.82
N LEU A 141 -8.54 -18.84 -12.76
CA LEU A 141 -7.27 -18.17 -13.08
C LEU A 141 -6.93 -17.03 -12.11
N ALA A 142 -7.81 -16.04 -11.88
CA ALA A 142 -7.49 -14.94 -10.97
C ALA A 142 -7.49 -15.36 -9.50
N GLY A 143 -8.29 -16.36 -9.12
CA GLY A 143 -8.21 -16.99 -7.81
C GLY A 143 -6.89 -17.73 -7.59
N ALA A 144 -6.38 -18.43 -8.62
CA ALA A 144 -5.06 -19.05 -8.56
C ALA A 144 -3.92 -18.01 -8.50
N GLU A 145 -4.05 -16.91 -9.24
CA GLU A 145 -3.08 -15.81 -9.19
C GLU A 145 -3.09 -15.11 -7.83
N LEU A 146 -4.26 -14.86 -7.23
CA LEU A 146 -4.32 -14.37 -5.84
C LEU A 146 -3.63 -15.35 -4.90
N ARG A 147 -3.89 -16.66 -5.00
CA ARG A 147 -3.21 -17.66 -4.15
C ARG A 147 -1.69 -17.67 -4.33
N ARG A 148 -1.16 -17.26 -5.48
CA ARG A 148 0.28 -17.14 -5.73
C ARG A 148 0.90 -15.91 -5.07
N LEU A 149 0.11 -14.84 -4.92
CA LEU A 149 0.55 -13.55 -4.37
C LEU A 149 0.45 -13.47 -2.83
N LEU A 150 -0.32 -14.37 -2.22
CA LEU A 150 -0.64 -14.42 -0.78
C LEU A 150 0.25 -15.39 0.00
#